data_AF-A0A3D2YF86-F1
#
_entry.id   AF-A0A3D2YF86-F1
#
_cell.length_a   1.000
_cell.length_b   1.000
_cell.length_c   1.000
_cell.angle_alpha   90.00
_cell.angle_beta   90.00
_cell.angle_gamma   90.00
#
_symmetry.space_group_name_H-M   'P 1'
#
loop_
_entity.id
_entity.type
_entity.pdbx_description
1 polymer ?
#
loop_
_entity_poly.entity_id
_entity_poly.type
_entity_poly.pdbx_seq_one_letter_code
_entity_poly.pdbx_strand_id
1 'polypeptide(L)'
;MIGTNYKICHECGSRMEPCTISRTFRFHGKEIELKGIEAYQCTNCGEQVYADKEVDMIEKLMAALSEKQSPAIDVLNLEETAEYLRVSNQTVYNMIKDGRIKAYKVGREWRFLRQDIAAYMNSSSNTDFMSMAAKGGKVNAEDLTIIKKEIEKRKSDNG
;
A
#
# COMPACT_ATOMS: atom_id res chain seq x y z
N MET A 1 -1.45 -49.22 22.90
CA MET A 1 -0.62 -48.98 21.69
C MET A 1 -0.19 -47.53 21.74
N ILE A 2 1.12 -47.28 21.79
CA ILE A 2 1.70 -45.96 22.05
C ILE A 2 1.56 -45.14 20.76
N GLY A 3 0.66 -44.15 20.76
CA GLY A 3 0.45 -43.25 19.63
C GLY A 3 1.71 -42.43 19.39
N THR A 4 2.43 -42.74 18.32
CA THR A 4 3.68 -42.07 17.98
C THR A 4 3.39 -40.69 17.43
N ASN A 5 3.53 -39.65 18.27
CA ASN A 5 3.34 -38.24 17.90
C ASN A 5 4.59 -37.69 17.20
N TYR A 6 4.92 -38.24 16.02
CA TYR A 6 5.99 -37.71 15.15
C TYR A 6 5.44 -37.43 13.75
N LYS A 7 5.92 -36.35 13.13
CA LYS A 7 5.64 -36.03 11.73
C LYS A 7 6.80 -36.50 10.84
N ILE A 8 6.50 -36.74 9.56
CA ILE A 8 7.52 -37.02 8.54
C ILE A 8 7.84 -35.72 7.82
N CYS A 9 9.13 -35.44 7.64
CA CYS A 9 9.60 -34.27 6.91
C CYS A 9 9.24 -34.39 5.43
N HIS A 10 8.62 -33.35 4.86
CA HIS A 10 8.23 -33.31 3.46
C HIS A 10 9.41 -33.10 2.50
N GLU A 11 10.52 -32.54 2.99
CA GLU A 11 11.72 -32.29 2.19
C GLU A 11 12.63 -33.51 2.06
N CYS A 12 12.82 -34.29 3.14
CA CYS A 12 13.82 -35.37 3.16
C CYS A 12 13.28 -36.73 3.66
N GLY A 13 12.00 -36.83 4.00
CA GLY A 13 11.37 -38.07 4.46
C GLY A 13 11.80 -38.55 5.85
N SER A 14 12.69 -37.81 6.53
CA SER A 14 13.17 -38.17 7.88
C SER A 14 12.15 -37.81 8.97
N ARG A 15 12.30 -38.40 10.15
CA ARG A 15 11.44 -38.11 11.30
C ARG A 15 11.63 -36.67 11.78
N MET A 16 10.53 -36.02 12.13
CA MET A 16 10.53 -34.73 12.81
C MET A 16 10.22 -34.92 14.29
N GLU A 17 10.90 -34.16 15.13
CA GLU A 17 10.72 -34.15 16.58
C GLU A 17 10.01 -32.86 17.03
N PRO A 18 9.12 -32.95 18.03
CA PRO A 18 8.45 -31.78 18.57
C PRO A 18 9.46 -30.86 19.25
N CYS A 19 9.35 -29.56 18.99
CA CYS A 19 10.17 -28.54 19.61
C CYS A 19 9.33 -27.30 19.94
N THR A 20 9.83 -26.50 20.87
CA THR A 20 9.27 -25.18 21.19
C THR A 20 10.24 -24.14 20.69
N ILE A 21 9.79 -23.25 19.81
CA ILE A 21 10.64 -22.24 19.20
C ILE A 21 10.24 -20.83 19.62
N SER A 22 11.24 -19.94 19.64
CA SER A 22 11.03 -18.50 19.61
C SER A 22 11.31 -17.97 18.21
N ARG A 23 10.44 -17.09 17.72
CA ARG A 23 10.56 -16.46 16.42
C ARG A 23 10.46 -14.95 16.62
N THR A 24 11.56 -14.27 16.32
CA THR A 24 11.59 -12.81 16.28
C THR A 24 11.35 -12.35 14.85
N PHE A 25 10.40 -11.45 14.67
CA PHE A 25 10.16 -10.80 13.39
C PHE A 25 10.17 -9.29 13.56
N ARG A 26 10.63 -8.64 12.49
CA ARG A 26 10.59 -7.18 12.39
C ARG A 26 9.38 -6.80 11.59
N PHE A 27 8.47 -6.05 12.21
CA PHE A 27 7.25 -5.58 11.60
C PHE A 27 7.15 -4.06 11.73
N HIS A 28 7.12 -3.35 10.59
CA HIS A 28 7.11 -1.88 10.53
C HIS A 28 8.12 -1.20 11.48
N GLY A 29 9.35 -1.72 11.53
CA GLY A 29 10.44 -1.17 12.36
C GLY A 29 10.35 -1.53 13.85
N LYS A 30 9.30 -2.22 14.29
CA LYS A 30 9.22 -2.80 15.64
C LYS A 30 9.69 -4.25 15.61
N GLU A 31 10.34 -4.66 16.68
CA GLU A 31 10.76 -6.03 16.88
C GLU A 31 9.74 -6.75 17.77
N ILE A 32 9.20 -7.85 17.28
CA ILE A 32 8.21 -8.66 17.99
C ILE A 32 8.77 -10.07 18.10
N GLU A 33 8.86 -10.58 19.32
CA GLU A 33 9.32 -11.93 19.62
C GLU A 33 8.15 -12.77 20.09
N LEU A 34 7.81 -13.81 19.33
CA LEU A 34 6.87 -14.84 19.78
C LEU A 34 7.67 -15.97 20.41
N LYS A 35 7.35 -16.29 21.67
CA LYS A 35 7.94 -17.40 22.43
C LYS A 35 6.90 -18.49 22.62
N GLY A 36 7.37 -19.72 22.71
CA GLY A 36 6.50 -20.83 23.10
C GLY A 36 5.74 -21.47 21.94
N ILE A 37 6.12 -21.19 20.68
CA ILE A 37 5.41 -21.75 19.53
C ILE A 37 5.76 -23.23 19.40
N GLU A 38 4.74 -24.09 19.45
CA GLU A 38 4.88 -25.52 19.19
C GLU A 38 5.15 -25.79 17.71
N ALA A 39 6.26 -26.46 17.43
CA ALA A 39 6.69 -26.82 16.09
C ALA A 39 7.26 -28.24 16.06
N TYR A 40 7.58 -28.70 14.86
CA TYR A 40 8.31 -29.93 14.60
C TYR A 40 9.56 -29.57 13.81
N GLN A 41 10.71 -30.06 14.24
CA GLN A 41 11.97 -29.89 13.52
C GLN A 41 12.48 -31.23 12.98
N CYS A 42 12.88 -31.26 11.72
CA CYS A 42 13.52 -32.42 11.13
C CYS A 42 14.94 -32.59 11.68
N THR A 43 15.27 -33.78 12.18
CA THR A 43 16.60 -34.09 12.72
C THR A 43 17.68 -34.26 11.65
N ASN A 44 17.29 -34.39 10.38
CA ASN A 44 18.21 -34.59 9.26
C ASN A 44 18.51 -33.30 8.48
N CYS A 45 17.48 -32.61 7.98
CA CYS A 45 17.66 -31.39 7.17
C CYS A 45 17.43 -30.09 7.94
N GLY A 46 16.91 -30.15 9.18
CA GLY A 46 16.63 -28.96 10.00
C GLY A 46 15.33 -28.24 9.68
N GLU A 47 14.55 -28.71 8.69
CA GLU A 47 13.26 -28.12 8.29
C GLU A 47 12.28 -28.00 9.46
N GLN A 48 11.50 -26.91 9.52
CA GLN A 48 10.62 -26.60 10.66
C GLN A 48 9.18 -26.41 10.20
N VAL A 49 8.27 -27.15 10.80
CA VAL A 49 6.83 -27.07 10.51
C VAL A 49 6.08 -26.75 11.80
N TYR A 50 5.28 -25.69 11.78
CA TYR A 50 4.44 -25.30 12.91
C TYR A 50 3.35 -26.34 13.19
N ALA A 51 2.98 -26.50 14.46
CA ALA A 51 1.82 -27.31 14.81
C ALA A 51 0.53 -26.65 14.32
N ASP A 52 -0.46 -27.45 13.94
CA ASP A 52 -1.69 -26.97 13.30
C ASP A 52 -2.45 -25.94 14.15
N LYS A 53 -2.35 -26.02 15.49
CA LYS A 53 -2.94 -25.05 16.43
C LYS A 53 -2.27 -23.68 16.39
N GLU A 54 -0.98 -23.63 16.06
CA GLU A 54 -0.19 -22.40 16.04
C GLU A 54 -0.35 -21.64 14.71
N VAL A 55 -0.74 -22.33 13.62
CA VAL A 55 -0.95 -21.70 12.30
C VAL A 55 -2.06 -20.63 12.37
N ASP A 56 -3.20 -20.94 12.99
CA ASP A 56 -4.31 -20.00 13.17
C ASP A 56 -3.92 -18.79 14.06
N MET A 57 -3.08 -19.02 15.07
CA MET A 57 -2.54 -17.94 15.90
C MET A 57 -1.65 -17.01 15.07
N ILE A 58 -0.73 -17.57 14.28
CA ILE A 58 0.18 -16.81 13.43
C ILE A 58 -0.60 -16.02 12.38
N GLU A 59 -1.60 -16.62 11.73
CA GLU A 59 -2.48 -15.94 10.77
C GLU A 59 -3.22 -14.75 11.40
N LYS A 60 -3.82 -14.94 12.58
CA LYS A 60 -4.51 -13.86 13.31
C LYS A 60 -3.57 -12.75 13.74
N LEU A 61 -2.36 -13.08 14.17
CA LEU A 61 -1.34 -12.09 14.51
C LEU A 61 -0.91 -11.29 13.28
N MET A 62 -0.67 -11.95 12.15
CA MET A 62 -0.36 -11.27 10.89
C MET A 62 -1.49 -10.32 10.45
N ALA A 63 -2.75 -10.75 10.55
CA ALA A 63 -3.92 -9.92 10.23
C ALA A 63 -4.05 -8.71 11.16
N ALA A 64 -4.00 -8.92 12.48
CA ALA A 64 -4.12 -7.85 13.47
C ALA A 64 -2.99 -6.82 13.37
N LEU A 65 -1.79 -7.26 13.01
CA LEU A 65 -0.65 -6.39 12.77
C LEU A 65 -0.79 -5.64 11.43
N SER A 66 -1.42 -6.25 10.41
CA SER A 66 -1.67 -5.61 9.11
C SER A 66 -2.76 -4.53 9.14
N GLU A 67 -3.71 -4.59 10.09
CA GLU A 67 -4.91 -3.75 10.07
C GLU A 67 -4.73 -2.31 10.58
N LYS A 68 -3.58 -1.96 11.13
CA LYS A 68 -3.31 -0.58 11.55
C LYS A 68 -2.03 -0.10 10.95
N GLN A 69 -2.18 0.44 9.74
CA GLN A 69 -1.47 1.68 9.40
C GLN A 69 -1.39 2.53 10.66
N SER A 70 -0.21 3.08 10.88
CA SER A 70 0.06 4.27 11.68
C SER A 70 -1.19 5.14 11.81
N PRO A 71 -1.42 5.90 12.90
CA PRO A 71 -2.35 7.01 12.80
C PRO A 71 -1.79 7.93 11.71
N ALA A 72 -2.21 7.69 10.47
CA ALA A 72 -1.98 8.55 9.35
C ALA A 72 -2.71 9.78 9.82
N ILE A 73 -1.97 10.86 10.02
CA ILE A 73 -2.59 12.14 10.18
C ILE A 73 -3.46 12.28 8.92
N ASP A 74 -4.77 12.12 9.12
CA ASP A 74 -5.77 12.15 8.05
C ASP A 74 -5.91 13.55 7.45
N VAL A 75 -5.13 14.48 7.99
CA VAL A 75 -5.07 15.87 7.62
C VAL A 75 -3.64 16.23 7.24
N LEU A 76 -3.44 16.60 5.99
CA LEU A 76 -2.18 17.13 5.47
C LEU A 76 -2.14 18.65 5.67
N ASN A 77 -0.95 19.19 5.86
CA ASN A 77 -0.68 20.61 5.68
C ASN A 77 -0.35 20.93 4.20
N LEU A 78 -0.07 22.20 3.89
CA LEU A 78 0.22 22.64 2.53
C LEU A 78 1.45 21.92 1.92
N GLU A 79 2.53 21.84 2.68
CA GLU A 79 3.81 21.26 2.23
C GLU A 79 3.67 19.76 2.01
N GLU A 80 3.03 19.06 2.94
CA GLU A 80 2.73 17.64 2.83
C GLU A 80 1.80 17.35 1.63
N THR A 81 0.84 18.24 1.36
CA THR A 81 -0.05 18.10 0.19
C THR A 81 0.72 18.32 -1.12
N ALA A 82 1.63 19.30 -1.15
CA ALA A 82 2.48 19.57 -2.30
C ALA A 82 3.42 18.39 -2.58
N GLU A 83 4.03 17.83 -1.54
CA GLU A 83 4.86 16.64 -1.62
C GLU A 83 4.05 15.42 -2.08
N TYR A 84 2.87 15.22 -1.52
CA TYR A 84 1.98 14.11 -1.86
C TYR A 84 1.56 14.15 -3.33
N LEU A 85 1.23 15.33 -3.86
CA LEU A 85 0.86 15.55 -5.24
C LEU A 85 2.06 15.71 -6.19
N ARG A 86 3.29 15.77 -5.66
CA ARG A 86 4.53 16.06 -6.42
C ARG A 86 4.46 17.38 -7.22
N VAL A 87 3.92 18.44 -6.61
CA VAL A 87 3.80 19.78 -7.20
C VAL A 87 4.40 20.85 -6.29
N SER A 88 4.49 22.09 -6.77
CA SER A 88 4.91 23.22 -5.94
C SER A 88 3.79 23.67 -4.99
N ASN A 89 4.14 24.27 -3.85
CA ASN A 89 3.18 24.93 -2.96
C ASN A 89 2.29 25.95 -3.68
N GLN A 90 2.85 26.68 -4.66
CA GLN A 90 2.09 27.62 -5.48
C GLN A 90 1.03 26.92 -6.34
N THR A 91 1.34 25.73 -6.85
CA THR A 91 0.38 24.90 -7.60
C THR A 91 -0.76 24.47 -6.68
N VAL A 92 -0.47 24.04 -5.45
CA VAL A 92 -1.51 23.69 -4.47
C VAL A 92 -2.39 24.91 -4.15
N TYR A 93 -1.81 26.09 -3.96
CA TYR A 93 -2.59 27.33 -3.80
C TYR A 93 -3.52 27.63 -4.98
N ASN A 94 -3.03 27.47 -6.20
CA ASN A 94 -3.86 27.64 -7.40
C ASN A 94 -4.98 26.61 -7.44
N MET A 95 -4.71 25.34 -7.10
CA MET A 95 -5.72 24.28 -7.03
C MET A 95 -6.82 24.58 -6.00
N ILE A 96 -6.47 25.20 -4.87
CA ILE A 96 -7.47 25.68 -3.88
C ILE A 96 -8.31 26.81 -4.48
N LYS A 97 -7.65 27.80 -5.10
CA LYS A 97 -8.33 28.96 -5.70
C LYS A 97 -9.27 28.57 -6.84
N ASP A 98 -8.87 27.58 -7.64
CA ASP A 98 -9.64 27.03 -8.75
C ASP A 98 -10.74 26.06 -8.28
N GLY A 99 -10.78 25.70 -6.99
CA GLY A 99 -11.74 24.75 -6.42
C GLY A 99 -11.49 23.29 -6.82
N ARG A 100 -10.29 22.95 -7.30
CA ARG A 100 -9.92 21.61 -7.77
C ARG A 100 -9.71 20.62 -6.63
N ILE A 101 -9.20 21.10 -5.49
CA ILE A 101 -9.00 20.29 -4.29
C ILE A 101 -9.74 20.91 -3.12
N LYS A 102 -10.31 20.07 -2.25
CA LYS A 102 -10.94 20.55 -1.00
C LYS A 102 -9.86 20.91 0.01
N ALA A 103 -10.02 22.07 0.63
CA ALA A 103 -9.10 22.57 1.66
C ALA A 103 -9.88 23.32 2.74
N TYR A 104 -9.43 23.16 3.98
CA TYR A 104 -10.01 23.79 5.16
C TYR A 104 -9.01 24.77 5.74
N LYS A 105 -9.43 26.02 5.94
CA LYS A 105 -8.58 27.04 6.56
C LYS A 105 -8.74 26.99 8.08
N VAL A 106 -7.66 26.63 8.77
CA VAL A 106 -7.64 26.53 10.24
C VAL A 106 -6.61 27.52 10.76
N GLY A 107 -7.08 28.64 11.30
CA GLY A 107 -6.22 29.76 11.70
C GLY A 107 -5.45 30.33 10.50
N ARG A 108 -4.13 30.23 10.55
CA ARG A 108 -3.21 30.72 9.49
C ARG A 108 -2.78 29.62 8.51
N GLU A 109 -3.22 28.39 8.73
CA GLU A 109 -2.76 27.23 7.96
C GLU A 109 -3.89 26.61 7.15
N TRP A 110 -3.51 25.97 6.05
CA TRP A 110 -4.40 25.12 5.28
C TRP A 110 -4.29 23.67 5.75
N ARG A 111 -5.43 22.99 5.77
CA ARG A 111 -5.60 21.61 6.15
C ARG A 111 -6.36 20.87 5.06
N PHE A 112 -5.87 19.70 4.68
CA PHE A 112 -6.41 18.92 3.58
C PHE A 112 -6.68 17.52 4.06
N LEU A 113 -7.90 17.01 3.87
CA LEU A 113 -8.17 15.62 4.20
C LEU A 113 -7.42 14.73 3.20
N ARG A 114 -6.61 13.80 3.69
CA ARG A 114 -5.84 12.87 2.86
C ARG A 114 -6.75 12.10 1.90
N GLN A 115 -7.94 11.72 2.37
CA GLN A 115 -8.95 11.04 1.55
C GLN A 115 -9.45 11.90 0.39
N ASP A 116 -9.68 13.20 0.61
CA ASP A 116 -10.10 14.11 -0.46
C ASP A 116 -9.00 14.30 -1.51
N ILE A 117 -7.73 14.42 -1.08
CA ILE A 117 -6.59 14.53 -2.00
C ILE A 117 -6.38 13.22 -2.79
N ALA A 118 -6.54 12.07 -2.15
CA ALA A 118 -6.49 10.77 -2.82
C ALA A 118 -7.65 10.62 -3.83
N ALA A 119 -8.86 11.05 -3.46
CA ALA A 119 -10.01 11.04 -4.36
C ALA A 119 -9.77 11.92 -5.60
N TYR A 120 -9.15 13.09 -5.42
CA TYR A 120 -8.76 13.98 -6.53
C TYR A 120 -7.78 13.31 -7.52
N MET A 121 -6.79 12.56 -7.02
CA MET A 121 -5.87 11.82 -7.90
C MET A 121 -6.59 10.71 -8.68
N ASN A 122 -7.52 10.02 -8.03
CA ASN A 122 -8.29 8.95 -8.66
C ASN A 122 -9.29 9.50 -9.70
N SER A 123 -9.94 10.63 -9.43
CA SER A 123 -10.87 11.27 -10.38
C SER A 123 -10.16 11.80 -11.63
N SER A 124 -8.90 12.21 -11.52
CA SER A 124 -8.10 12.75 -12.62
C SER A 124 -7.65 11.70 -13.66
N SER A 125 -7.91 10.41 -13.40
CA SER A 125 -7.69 9.33 -14.38
C SER A 125 -8.69 9.37 -15.56
N ASN A 126 -9.76 10.17 -15.45
CA ASN A 126 -10.66 10.48 -16.55
C ASN A 126 -10.40 11.93 -17.01
N THR A 127 -9.72 12.08 -18.15
CA THR A 127 -9.60 13.28 -19.00
C THR A 127 -8.79 14.50 -18.54
N ASP A 128 -8.67 14.84 -17.25
CA ASP A 128 -8.15 16.18 -16.88
C ASP A 128 -6.64 16.31 -16.63
N PHE A 129 -5.91 15.22 -16.35
CA PHE A 129 -4.47 15.31 -16.06
C PHE A 129 -3.63 15.80 -17.26
N MET A 130 -4.08 15.51 -18.49
CA MET A 130 -3.37 15.86 -19.73
C MET A 130 -3.53 17.32 -20.16
N SER A 131 -4.50 18.07 -19.61
CA SER A 131 -4.66 19.50 -19.92
C SER A 131 -3.65 20.40 -19.18
N MET A 132 -2.90 19.84 -18.22
CA MET A 132 -2.09 20.58 -17.25
C MET A 132 -0.68 21.02 -17.69
N ALA A 133 -0.19 20.64 -18.87
CA ALA A 133 1.14 21.09 -19.33
C ALA A 133 1.15 22.53 -19.89
N ALA A 134 -0.01 23.11 -20.20
CA ALA A 134 -0.10 24.45 -20.77
C ALA A 134 -0.61 25.46 -19.73
N LYS A 135 0.15 26.53 -19.49
CA LYS A 135 -0.32 27.71 -18.77
C LYS A 135 -1.65 28.19 -19.36
N GLY A 136 -2.76 27.99 -18.65
CA GLY A 136 -3.96 28.82 -18.75
C GLY A 136 -4.79 28.75 -20.03
N GLY A 137 -4.74 27.66 -20.80
CA GLY A 137 -5.68 27.42 -21.90
C GLY A 137 -6.77 26.43 -21.48
N LYS A 138 -8.05 26.83 -21.52
CA LYS A 138 -9.13 25.83 -21.59
C LYS A 138 -8.95 25.10 -22.92
N VAL A 139 -8.77 23.78 -22.88
CA VAL A 139 -8.75 22.96 -24.10
C VAL A 139 -10.15 23.02 -24.68
N ASN A 140 -10.32 23.64 -25.86
CA ASN A 140 -11.62 23.69 -26.50
C ASN A 140 -11.99 22.31 -27.05
N ALA A 141 -13.28 22.08 -27.28
CA ALA A 141 -13.77 20.80 -27.81
C ALA A 141 -13.09 20.42 -29.13
N GLU A 142 -12.72 21.41 -29.94
CA GLU A 142 -12.00 21.25 -31.20
C GLU A 142 -10.57 20.71 -30.98
N ASP A 143 -9.82 21.26 -30.02
CA ASP A 143 -8.48 20.79 -29.68
C ASP A 143 -8.51 19.32 -29.22
N LEU A 144 -9.55 18.95 -28.49
CA LEU A 144 -9.78 17.59 -28.01
C LEU A 144 -10.06 16.60 -29.15
N THR A 145 -10.71 17.06 -30.23
CA THR A 145 -10.93 16.23 -31.43
C THR A 145 -9.64 16.01 -32.22
N ILE A 146 -8.76 17.02 -32.29
CA ILE A 146 -7.47 16.92 -32.98
C ILE A 146 -6.56 15.90 -32.28
N ILE A 147 -6.48 15.97 -30.94
CA ILE A 147 -5.67 15.04 -30.14
C ILE A 147 -6.14 13.60 -30.32
N LYS A 148 -7.47 13.36 -30.27
CA LYS A 148 -8.04 12.01 -30.46
C LYS A 148 -7.69 11.44 -31.84
N LYS A 149 -7.84 12.25 -32.89
CA LYS A 149 -7.56 11.84 -34.27
C LYS A 149 -6.09 11.48 -34.49
N GLU A 150 -5.17 12.20 -33.87
CA GLU A 150 -3.72 11.93 -33.95
C GLU A 150 -3.32 10.64 -33.19
N ILE A 151 -3.94 10.36 -32.04
CA ILE A 151 -3.73 9.10 -31.29
C ILE A 151 -4.22 7.90 -32.11
N GLU A 152 -5.37 8.01 -32.76
CA GLU A 152 -5.90 6.96 -33.64
C GLU A 152 -4.99 6.71 -34.84
N LYS A 153 -4.46 7.77 -35.45
CA LYS A 153 -3.51 7.68 -36.57
C LYS A 153 -2.22 6.96 -36.19
N ARG A 154 -1.67 7.24 -35.00
CA ARG A 154 -0.47 6.52 -34.50
C ARG A 154 -0.73 5.07 -34.16
N LYS A 155 -1.97 4.70 -33.81
CA LYS A 155 -2.35 3.30 -33.61
C LYS A 155 -2.47 2.54 -34.94
N SER A 156 -2.88 3.19 -36.03
CA SER A 156 -2.92 2.57 -37.36
C SER A 156 -1.54 2.42 -37.99
N ASP A 157 -0.59 3.32 -37.69
CA ASP A 157 0.76 3.30 -38.27
C ASP A 157 1.72 2.31 -37.58
N ASN A 158 1.34 1.79 -36.41
CA ASN A 158 2.11 0.80 -35.62
C ASN A 158 1.51 -0.63 -35.68
N GLY A 159 0.60 -0.88 -36.62
CA GLY A 159 -0.03 -2.18 -36.89
C GLY A 159 0.60 -2.90 -38.07
#